data_AF-A0A520G4G7-F1
#
_entry.id   AF-A0A520G4G7-F1
#
_cell.length_a   1.000
_cell.length_b   1.000
_cell.length_c   1.000
_cell.angle_alpha   90.00
_cell.angle_beta   90.00
_cell.angle_gamma   90.00
#
_symmetry.space_group_name_H-M   'P 1'
#
loop_
_entity.id
_entity.type
_entity.pdbx_description
1 polymer ?
#
loop_
_entity_poly.entity_id
_entity_poly.type
_entity_poly.pdbx_seq_one_letter_code
_entity_poly.pdbx_strand_id
1 'polypeptide(L)'
;IVSARLPQIERRLALQVVAFVQGLRQLDLYKLPGLAETLDWSRALIELNAVSLDPAMVQSTLGVLLKYQDDIARVQGSEAARLLAELRAAA
;
A
#
# COMPACT_ATOMS: atom_id res chain seq x y z
N ILE A 1 -9.50 5.49 9.74
CA ILE A 1 -8.29 6.24 10.15
C ILE A 1 -7.69 7.03 8.99
N VAL A 2 -7.34 6.40 7.85
CA VAL A 2 -6.75 7.09 6.68
C VAL A 2 -7.60 8.28 6.22
N SER A 3 -8.87 8.08 5.86
CA SER A 3 -9.75 9.18 5.41
C SER A 3 -10.00 10.29 6.44
N ALA A 4 -9.86 9.98 7.74
CA ALA A 4 -9.98 10.99 8.79
C ALA A 4 -8.72 11.87 8.90
N ARG A 5 -7.56 11.34 8.50
CA ARG A 5 -6.27 12.06 8.51
C ARG A 5 -5.94 12.68 7.14
N LEU A 6 -6.51 12.16 6.07
CA LEU A 6 -6.34 12.59 4.68
C LEU A 6 -7.73 12.73 4.05
N PRO A 7 -8.49 13.80 4.33
CA PRO A 7 -9.86 13.96 3.84
C PRO A 7 -9.97 14.07 2.31
N GLN A 8 -8.89 14.45 1.64
CA GLN A 8 -8.81 14.58 0.18
C GLN A 8 -8.55 13.25 -0.55
N ILE A 9 -8.31 12.15 0.17
CA ILE A 9 -8.07 10.86 -0.47
C ILE A 9 -9.36 10.33 -1.09
N GLU A 10 -9.26 9.80 -2.31
CA GLU A 10 -10.38 9.10 -2.93
C GLU A 10 -10.80 7.89 -2.09
N ARG A 11 -12.12 7.70 -1.93
CA ARG A 11 -12.67 6.65 -1.04
C ARG A 11 -12.20 5.26 -1.46
N ARG A 12 -12.18 5.00 -2.77
CA ARG A 12 -11.70 3.74 -3.34
C ARG A 12 -10.22 3.52 -3.02
N LEU A 13 -9.38 4.54 -3.24
CA LEU A 13 -7.96 4.47 -2.95
C LEU A 13 -7.71 4.19 -1.45
N ALA A 14 -8.42 4.89 -0.56
CA ALA A 14 -8.27 4.67 0.89
C ALA A 14 -8.57 3.22 1.31
N LEU A 15 -9.63 2.63 0.77
CA LEU A 15 -9.99 1.24 1.04
C LEU A 15 -8.92 0.27 0.52
N GLN A 16 -8.45 0.49 -0.71
CA GLN A 16 -7.39 -0.33 -1.30
C GLN A 16 -6.07 -0.22 -0.53
N VAL A 17 -5.68 0.98 -0.10
CA VAL A 17 -4.47 1.18 0.72
C VAL A 17 -4.59 0.42 2.03
N VAL A 18 -5.70 0.57 2.75
CA VAL A 18 -5.90 -0.12 4.03
C VAL A 18 -5.84 -1.63 3.83
N ALA A 19 -6.54 -2.16 2.83
CA ALA A 19 -6.59 -3.59 2.58
C ALA A 19 -5.24 -4.15 2.10
N PHE A 20 -4.50 -3.41 1.27
CA PHE A 20 -3.14 -3.78 0.86
C PHE A 20 -2.19 -3.84 2.07
N VAL A 21 -2.20 -2.82 2.93
CA VAL A 21 -1.39 -2.78 4.15
C VAL A 21 -1.75 -3.92 5.11
N GLN A 22 -3.03 -4.27 5.24
CA GLN A 22 -3.44 -5.41 6.05
C GLN A 22 -2.91 -6.73 5.47
N GLY A 23 -2.92 -6.88 4.14
CA GLY A 23 -2.29 -8.02 3.47
C GLY A 23 -0.80 -8.13 3.76
N LEU A 24 -0.06 -7.01 3.68
CA LEU A 24 1.37 -6.98 4.02
C LEU A 24 1.64 -7.38 5.47
N ARG A 25 0.75 -7.04 6.41
CA ARG A 25 0.89 -7.41 7.83
C ARG A 25 0.71 -8.90 8.11
N GLN A 26 0.18 -9.66 7.14
CA GLN A 26 0.11 -11.12 7.22
C GLN A 26 1.37 -11.80 6.66
N LEU A 27 2.26 -11.03 6.03
CA LEU A 27 3.54 -11.54 5.54
C LEU A 27 4.57 -11.54 6.67
N ASP A 28 5.52 -12.45 6.56
CA ASP A 28 6.69 -12.52 7.45
C ASP A 28 7.73 -11.46 7.05
N LEU A 29 7.41 -10.18 7.30
CA LEU A 29 8.32 -9.05 7.06
C LEU A 29 9.12 -8.75 8.31
N TYR A 30 10.36 -8.32 8.13
CA TYR A 30 11.22 -7.92 9.24
C TYR A 30 10.61 -6.76 10.03
N LYS A 31 10.04 -5.77 9.33
CA LYS A 31 9.29 -4.69 9.96
C LYS A 31 7.95 -4.46 9.26
N LEU A 32 6.88 -4.76 9.99
CA LEU A 32 5.53 -4.49 9.54
C LEU A 32 5.26 -2.98 9.41
N PRO A 33 4.58 -2.52 8.35
CA PRO A 33 4.23 -1.11 8.19
C PRO A 33 3.20 -0.66 9.25
N GLY A 34 3.50 0.44 9.93
CA GLY A 34 2.66 1.03 10.95
C GLY A 34 1.67 2.06 10.41
N LEU A 35 1.07 2.83 11.32
CA LEU A 35 0.16 3.92 10.95
C LEU A 35 0.89 5.05 10.20
N ALA A 36 2.10 5.41 10.66
CA ALA A 36 2.89 6.48 10.05
C ALA A 36 3.21 6.16 8.59
N GLU A 37 3.78 4.98 8.32
CA GLU A 37 4.12 4.54 6.96
C GLU A 37 2.87 4.44 6.07
N THR A 38 1.74 3.99 6.63
CA THR A 38 0.47 3.94 5.89
C THR A 38 0.01 5.33 5.44
N LEU A 39 0.11 6.32 6.33
CA LEU A 39 -0.29 7.70 6.03
C LEU A 39 0.67 8.37 5.06
N ASP A 40 1.97 8.14 5.21
CA ASP A 40 3.00 8.67 4.30
C ASP A 40 2.82 8.10 2.90
N TRP A 41 2.59 6.79 2.79
CA TRP A 41 2.33 6.15 1.50
C TRP A 41 1.02 6.64 0.88
N SER A 42 -0.05 6.76 1.67
CA SER A 42 -1.33 7.33 1.21
C SER A 42 -1.14 8.75 0.67
N ARG A 43 -0.32 9.58 1.33
CA ARG A 43 -0.02 10.93 0.86
C ARG A 43 0.76 10.90 -0.44
N ALA A 44 1.78 10.06 -0.56
CA ALA A 44 2.54 9.91 -1.80
C ALA A 44 1.63 9.51 -2.98
N LEU A 45 0.68 8.60 -2.76
CA LEU A 45 -0.30 8.21 -3.78
C LEU A 45 -1.19 9.38 -4.20
N ILE A 46 -1.64 10.22 -3.26
CA ILE A 46 -2.42 11.43 -3.56
C ILE A 46 -1.60 12.41 -4.40
N GLU A 47 -0.34 12.67 -4.03
CA GLU A 47 0.55 13.57 -4.80
C GLU A 47 0.86 13.04 -6.21
N LEU A 48 0.83 11.71 -6.38
CA LEU A 48 0.92 11.05 -7.69
C LEU A 48 -0.41 11.04 -8.47
N ASN A 49 -1.45 11.71 -7.96
CA ASN A 49 -2.80 11.74 -8.53
C ASN A 49 -3.42 10.34 -8.70
N ALA A 50 -3.09 9.42 -7.81
CA ALA A 50 -3.65 8.08 -7.82
C ALA A 50 -5.14 8.13 -7.47
N VAL A 51 -5.96 7.42 -8.24
CA VAL A 51 -7.39 7.20 -7.94
C VAL A 51 -7.68 5.76 -7.49
N SER A 52 -6.72 4.86 -7.71
CA SER A 52 -6.73 3.46 -7.29
C SER A 52 -5.31 2.90 -7.27
N LEU A 53 -5.08 1.81 -6.54
CA LEU A 53 -3.81 1.10 -6.60
C LEU A 53 -3.64 0.37 -7.94
N ASP A 54 -2.59 0.73 -8.67
CA ASP A 54 -2.10 0.00 -9.83
C ASP A 54 -0.75 -0.68 -9.52
N PRO A 55 -0.39 -1.76 -10.25
CA PRO A 55 0.84 -2.49 -10.00
C PRO A 55 2.09 -1.63 -10.14
N ALA A 56 2.23 -0.85 -11.21
CA ALA A 56 3.43 -0.04 -11.45
C ALA A 56 3.63 1.00 -10.34
N MET A 57 2.56 1.63 -9.87
CA MET A 57 2.62 2.59 -8.77
C MET A 57 2.96 1.94 -7.44
N VAL A 58 2.39 0.77 -7.12
CA VAL A 58 2.77 0.03 -5.90
C VAL A 58 4.26 -0.28 -5.94
N GLN A 59 4.75 -0.82 -7.05
CA GLN A 59 6.16 -1.22 -7.21
C GLN A 59 7.14 -0.07 -7.02
N SER A 60 6.81 1.10 -7.57
CA SER A 60 7.65 2.30 -7.48
C SER A 60 7.57 3.03 -6.15
N THR A 61 6.56 2.74 -5.32
CA THR A 61 6.31 3.46 -4.05
C THR A 61 6.45 2.59 -2.80
N LEU A 62 6.75 1.29 -2.94
CA LEU A 62 6.91 0.37 -1.81
C LEU A 62 7.95 0.83 -0.79
N GLY A 63 9.00 1.55 -1.20
CA GLY A 63 10.00 2.12 -0.29
C GLY A 63 9.49 3.20 0.66
N VAL A 64 8.30 3.77 0.40
CA VAL A 64 7.63 4.67 1.36
C VAL A 64 7.07 3.84 2.53
N LEU A 65 6.54 2.67 2.21
CA LEU A 65 5.81 1.80 3.12
C LEU A 65 6.72 0.84 3.90
N LEU A 66 7.73 0.28 3.23
CA LEU A 66 8.67 -0.69 3.78
C LEU A 66 10.05 -0.05 3.93
N LYS A 67 10.72 -0.32 5.05
CA LYS A 67 11.99 0.34 5.39
C LYS A 67 13.22 -0.53 5.10
N TYR A 68 13.04 -1.85 5.00
CA TYR A 68 14.12 -2.80 4.79
C TYR A 68 14.14 -3.23 3.32
N GLN A 69 15.32 -3.21 2.71
CA GLN A 69 15.49 -3.58 1.30
C GLN A 69 15.08 -5.02 1.03
N ASP A 70 15.32 -5.94 1.97
CA ASP A 70 14.91 -7.33 1.84
C ASP A 70 13.37 -7.48 1.84
N ASP A 71 12.67 -6.71 2.69
CA ASP A 71 11.20 -6.66 2.68
C ASP A 71 10.68 -6.07 1.36
N ILE A 72 11.31 -5.01 0.86
CA ILE A 72 10.96 -4.40 -0.43
C ILE A 72 11.16 -5.41 -1.56
N ALA A 73 12.31 -6.09 -1.62
CA ALA A 73 12.62 -7.07 -2.66
C ALA A 73 11.65 -8.27 -2.62
N ARG A 74 11.29 -8.75 -1.42
CA ARG A 74 10.29 -9.80 -1.22
C ARG A 74 8.92 -9.37 -1.74
N VAL A 75 8.52 -8.13 -1.50
CA VAL A 75 7.18 -7.64 -1.85
C VAL A 75 7.10 -7.18 -3.31
N GLN A 76 8.16 -6.59 -3.87
CA GLN A 76 8.25 -6.09 -5.26
C GLN A 76 8.09 -7.19 -6.33
N GLY A 77 7.96 -8.46 -5.96
CA GLY A 77 7.71 -9.55 -6.90
C GLY A 77 6.27 -10.04 -6.82
N SER A 78 6.15 -11.29 -6.38
CA SER A 78 4.89 -12.05 -6.36
C SER A 78 3.88 -11.49 -5.36
N GLU A 79 4.32 -11.00 -4.20
CA GLU A 79 3.39 -10.65 -3.13
C GLU A 79 2.58 -9.39 -3.43
N ALA A 80 3.20 -8.32 -3.95
CA ALA A 80 2.46 -7.13 -4.35
C ALA A 80 1.42 -7.48 -5.43
N ALA A 81 1.79 -8.28 -6.43
CA ALA A 81 0.89 -8.70 -7.49
C ALA A 81 -0.27 -9.56 -6.96
N ARG A 82 0.04 -10.52 -6.07
CA ARG A 82 -0.96 -11.38 -5.42
C ARG A 82 -1.97 -10.57 -4.62
N LEU A 83 -1.48 -9.69 -3.74
CA LEU A 83 -2.33 -8.82 -2.93
C LEU A 83 -3.21 -7.92 -3.80
N LEU A 84 -2.67 -7.34 -4.88
CA LEU A 84 -3.46 -6.55 -5.81
C LEU A 84 -4.53 -7.37 -6.55
N ALA A 85 -4.24 -8.62 -6.90
CA ALA A 85 -5.22 -9.51 -7.52
C ALA A 85 -6.36 -9.85 -6.55
N GLU A 86 -6.05 -10.16 -5.29
CA GLU A 86 -7.04 -10.40 -4.22
C GLU A 86 -7.94 -9.18 -3.99
N LEU A 87 -7.37 -7.97 -3.97
CA LEU A 87 -8.14 -6.73 -3.84
C LEU A 87 -9.08 -6.47 -5.00
N ARG A 88 -8.70 -6.86 -6.22
CA ARG A 88 -9.54 -6.73 -7.41
C ARG A 88 -10.66 -7.75 -7.45
N ALA A 89 -10.44 -8.94 -6.90
CA ALA A 89 -11.47 -9.99 -6.81
C ALA A 89 -12.51 -9.69 -5.71
N ALA A 90 -12.15 -8.92 -4.69
CA ALA A 90 -13.03 -8.55 -3.58
C ALA A 90 -13.83 -7.26 -3.81
N ALA A 91 -13.63 -6.57 -4.93
CA ALA A 91 -14.27 -5.29 -5.28
C ALA A 91 -15.36 -5.46 -6.34
#